data_AF-L1J6X2-F1
#
_entry.id   AF-L1J6X2-F1
#
_cell.length_a   1.000
_cell.length_b   1.000
_cell.length_c   1.000
_cell.angle_alpha   90.00
_cell.angle_beta   90.00
_cell.angle_gamma   90.00
#
_symmetry.space_group_name_H-M   'P 1'
#
loop_
_entity.id
_entity.type
_entity.pdbx_description
1 polymer ?
#
loop_
_entity_poly.entity_id
_entity_poly.type
_entity_poly.pdbx_seq_one_letter_code
_entity_poly.pdbx_strand_id
1 'polypeptide(L)'
;MEAIRRHEQFWEELEKQNKITKIIRKYDLSKDGKLNKEELGNMLQDLAGGEKPTEEEVVYVLKTADLIDKKIDDHIGPEELETAIDIWHRYLNSKPEIARIFDKYDKNQSGQLEFDELKALLQELNDGKEPEDNEVQEVLKHADGITQAKSGGITRTELKHAIALWYSHVEGSKKCCVIS
;
A
#
# COMPACT_ATOMS: atom_id res chain seq x y z
N MET A 1 -15.67 -5.39 38.32
CA MET A 1 -15.17 -4.49 37.25
C MET A 1 -14.41 -5.26 36.17
N GLU A 2 -13.36 -6.03 36.48
CA GLU A 2 -12.62 -6.81 35.46
C GLU A 2 -13.44 -7.89 34.74
N ALA A 3 -14.31 -8.61 35.46
CA ALA A 3 -15.17 -9.65 34.85
C ALA A 3 -16.23 -9.07 33.89
N ILE A 4 -16.75 -7.88 34.18
CA ILE A 4 -17.70 -7.17 33.32
C ILE A 4 -16.99 -6.67 32.06
N ARG A 5 -15.79 -6.08 32.23
CA ARG A 5 -14.95 -5.64 31.10
C ARG A 5 -14.55 -6.80 30.17
N ARG A 6 -14.24 -7.98 30.71
CA ARG A 6 -13.95 -9.19 29.90
C ARG A 6 -15.18 -9.70 29.16
N HIS A 7 -16.37 -9.59 29.76
CA HIS A 7 -17.62 -10.00 29.13
C HIS A 7 -18.01 -9.05 27.98
N GLU A 8 -17.88 -7.74 28.18
CA GLU A 8 -18.10 -6.72 27.14
C GLU A 8 -17.14 -6.93 25.96
N GLN A 9 -15.84 -7.06 26.22
CA GLN A 9 -14.83 -7.33 25.19
C GLN A 9 -15.11 -8.59 24.37
N PHE A 10 -15.61 -9.65 25.02
CA PHE A 10 -15.96 -10.89 24.33
C PHE A 10 -17.12 -10.68 23.34
N TRP A 11 -18.16 -9.95 23.72
CA TRP A 11 -19.27 -9.65 22.83
C TRP A 11 -18.88 -8.71 21.69
N GLU A 12 -18.06 -7.70 21.97
CA GLU A 12 -17.51 -6.80 20.94
C GLU A 12 -16.71 -7.60 19.89
N GLU A 13 -15.87 -8.54 20.33
CA GLU A 13 -15.11 -9.40 19.41
C GLU A 13 -16.05 -10.30 18.59
N LEU A 14 -17.08 -10.89 19.20
CA LEU A 14 -18.07 -11.67 18.44
C LEU A 14 -18.83 -10.83 17.42
N GLU A 15 -19.22 -9.60 17.76
CA GLU A 15 -19.85 -8.69 16.82
C GLU A 15 -18.91 -8.32 15.67
N LYS A 16 -17.65 -8.07 15.97
CA LYS A 16 -16.60 -7.80 14.99
C LYS A 16 -16.42 -8.98 14.03
N GLN A 17 -16.23 -10.18 14.56
CA GLN A 17 -16.09 -11.42 13.78
C GLN A 17 -17.31 -11.69 12.90
N ASN A 18 -18.52 -11.43 13.43
CA ASN A 18 -19.75 -11.55 12.65
C ASN A 18 -19.81 -10.55 11.48
N LYS A 19 -19.34 -9.31 11.66
CA LYS A 19 -19.27 -8.32 10.58
C LYS A 19 -18.25 -8.73 9.51
N ILE A 20 -17.04 -9.14 9.91
CA ILE A 20 -15.98 -9.62 9.02
C ILE A 20 -16.48 -10.80 8.19
N THR A 21 -17.06 -11.81 8.85
CA THR A 21 -17.57 -13.01 8.18
C THR A 21 -18.68 -12.67 7.18
N LYS A 22 -19.56 -11.72 7.50
CA LYS A 22 -20.61 -11.26 6.58
C LYS A 22 -20.05 -10.58 5.34
N ILE A 23 -18.99 -9.79 5.49
CA ILE A 23 -18.33 -9.12 4.37
C ILE A 23 -17.67 -10.17 3.46
N ILE A 24 -16.84 -11.07 4.02
CA ILE A 24 -16.18 -12.12 3.22
C ILE A 24 -17.22 -12.93 2.46
N ARG A 25 -18.25 -13.44 3.14
CA ARG A 25 -19.33 -14.22 2.48
C ARG A 25 -20.07 -13.49 1.37
N LYS A 26 -20.08 -12.16 1.37
CA LYS A 26 -20.72 -11.37 0.30
C LYS A 26 -19.93 -11.46 -1.01
N TYR A 27 -18.60 -11.55 -0.92
CA TYR A 27 -17.69 -11.48 -2.07
C TYR A 27 -16.97 -12.80 -2.38
N ASP A 28 -16.91 -13.74 -1.43
CA ASP A 28 -16.35 -15.09 -1.55
C ASP A 28 -17.23 -15.95 -2.47
N LEU A 29 -16.96 -15.89 -3.77
CA LEU A 29 -17.65 -16.64 -4.82
C LEU A 29 -17.09 -18.06 -4.94
N SER A 30 -15.79 -18.23 -4.67
CA SER A 30 -15.10 -19.52 -4.64
C SER A 30 -15.59 -20.41 -3.49
N LYS A 31 -16.08 -19.80 -2.40
CA LYS A 31 -16.52 -20.42 -1.14
C LYS A 31 -15.39 -21.07 -0.36
N ASP A 32 -14.18 -20.53 -0.46
CA ASP A 32 -13.02 -21.00 0.31
C ASP A 32 -12.89 -20.31 1.67
N GLY A 33 -13.74 -19.32 1.95
CA GLY A 33 -13.73 -18.56 3.21
C GLY A 33 -12.72 -17.43 3.26
N LYS A 34 -12.08 -17.12 2.12
CA LYS A 34 -11.17 -15.99 1.92
C LYS A 34 -11.57 -15.22 0.66
N LEU A 35 -10.86 -14.14 0.36
CA LEU A 35 -11.03 -13.37 -0.87
C LEU A 35 -9.77 -13.48 -1.73
N ASN A 36 -9.88 -14.08 -2.90
CA ASN A 36 -8.82 -14.03 -3.90
C ASN A 36 -8.74 -12.63 -4.57
N LYS A 37 -7.77 -12.43 -5.47
CA LYS A 37 -7.57 -11.14 -6.19
C LYS A 37 -8.85 -10.62 -6.87
N GLU A 38 -9.63 -11.48 -7.54
CA GLU A 38 -10.84 -11.04 -8.26
C GLU A 38 -11.94 -10.61 -7.29
N GLU A 39 -12.17 -11.41 -6.24
CA GLU A 39 -13.20 -11.15 -5.22
C GLU A 39 -12.87 -9.92 -4.38
N LEU A 40 -11.59 -9.74 -4.04
CA LEU A 40 -11.07 -8.53 -3.43
C LEU A 40 -11.32 -7.33 -4.34
N GLY A 41 -11.03 -7.42 -5.64
CA GLY A 41 -11.30 -6.34 -6.60
C GLY A 41 -12.76 -5.89 -6.61
N ASN A 42 -13.70 -6.84 -6.58
CA ASN A 42 -15.14 -6.55 -6.49
C ASN A 42 -15.50 -5.83 -5.18
N MET A 43 -14.92 -6.26 -4.06
CA MET A 43 -15.11 -5.59 -2.77
C MET A 43 -14.56 -4.16 -2.78
N LEU A 44 -13.34 -3.96 -3.29
CA LEU A 44 -12.70 -2.65 -3.36
C LEU A 44 -13.48 -1.68 -4.26
N GLN A 45 -14.05 -2.17 -5.37
CA GLN A 45 -14.95 -1.40 -6.23
C GLN A 45 -16.19 -0.91 -5.49
N ASP A 46 -16.86 -1.79 -4.74
CA ASP A 46 -18.03 -1.42 -3.94
C ASP A 46 -17.66 -0.35 -2.88
N LEU A 47 -16.50 -0.50 -2.23
CA LEU A 47 -16.00 0.47 -1.24
C LEU A 47 -15.63 1.82 -1.86
N ALA A 48 -15.23 1.84 -3.13
CA ALA A 48 -14.95 3.05 -3.90
C ALA A 48 -16.20 3.69 -4.52
N GLY A 49 -17.41 3.25 -4.16
CA GLY A 49 -18.65 3.79 -4.71
C GLY A 49 -18.91 3.39 -6.17
N GLY A 50 -18.31 2.28 -6.62
CA GLY A 50 -18.50 1.70 -7.94
C GLY A 50 -17.36 1.97 -8.94
N GLU A 51 -16.39 2.82 -8.60
CA GLU A 51 -15.19 3.02 -9.42
C GLU A 51 -14.34 1.74 -9.39
N LYS A 52 -14.10 1.15 -10.57
CA LYS A 52 -13.36 -0.10 -10.68
C LYS A 52 -11.87 0.14 -10.41
N PRO A 53 -11.27 -0.52 -9.40
CA PRO A 53 -9.85 -0.42 -9.15
C PRO A 53 -9.03 -1.07 -10.27
N THR A 54 -7.83 -0.57 -10.51
CA THR A 54 -6.89 -1.21 -11.44
C THR A 54 -6.34 -2.50 -10.84
N GLU A 55 -5.81 -3.39 -11.67
CA GLU A 55 -5.19 -4.62 -11.16
C GLU A 55 -4.01 -4.32 -10.21
N GLU A 56 -3.25 -3.27 -10.47
CA GLU A 56 -2.13 -2.84 -9.63
C GLU A 56 -2.61 -2.37 -8.25
N GLU A 57 -3.73 -1.63 -8.19
CA GLU A 57 -4.35 -1.19 -6.93
C GLU A 57 -4.83 -2.38 -6.10
N VAL A 58 -5.44 -3.38 -6.75
CA VAL A 58 -5.88 -4.60 -6.06
C VAL A 58 -4.68 -5.38 -5.53
N VAL A 59 -3.63 -5.57 -6.34
CA VAL A 59 -2.41 -6.27 -5.92
C VAL A 59 -1.70 -5.53 -4.78
N TYR A 60 -1.67 -4.19 -4.82
CA TYR A 60 -1.14 -3.38 -3.74
C TYR A 60 -1.84 -3.66 -2.40
N VAL A 61 -3.18 -3.66 -2.39
CA VAL A 61 -3.95 -3.95 -1.18
C VAL A 61 -3.72 -5.39 -0.74
N LEU A 62 -3.79 -6.35 -1.67
CA LEU A 62 -3.59 -7.77 -1.41
C LEU A 62 -2.24 -8.03 -0.72
N LYS A 63 -1.14 -7.66 -1.40
CA LYS A 63 0.22 -7.91 -0.88
C LYS A 63 0.51 -7.19 0.43
N THR A 64 -0.09 -6.04 0.67
CA THR A 64 0.15 -5.29 1.91
C THR A 64 -0.62 -5.88 3.09
N ALA A 65 -1.83 -6.40 2.85
CA ALA A 65 -2.66 -7.01 3.89
C ALA A 65 -2.29 -8.48 4.19
N ASP A 66 -1.87 -9.24 3.18
CA ASP A 66 -1.44 -10.66 3.25
C ASP A 66 -0.15 -10.87 4.11
N LEU A 67 0.52 -9.78 4.50
CA LEU A 67 1.69 -9.85 5.39
C LEU A 67 1.32 -9.94 6.88
N ILE A 68 0.04 -9.77 7.24
CA ILE A 68 -0.40 -9.60 8.63
C ILE A 68 -0.41 -10.92 9.40
N ASP A 69 -0.98 -11.97 8.83
CA ASP A 69 -1.14 -13.26 9.52
C ASP A 69 0.10 -14.19 9.37
N LYS A 70 1.13 -13.71 8.65
CA LYS A 70 2.37 -14.42 8.26
C LYS A 70 2.16 -15.63 7.34
N LYS A 71 0.96 -15.81 6.80
CA LYS A 71 0.65 -16.78 5.75
C LYS A 71 0.43 -16.01 4.47
N ILE A 72 1.53 -15.83 3.74
CA ILE A 72 1.49 -15.25 2.41
C ILE A 72 0.84 -16.30 1.50
N ASP A 73 -0.45 -16.16 1.24
CA ASP A 73 -1.20 -17.09 0.41
C ASP A 73 -2.00 -16.44 -0.71
N ASP A 74 -1.76 -15.16 -1.00
CA ASP A 74 -2.42 -14.40 -2.07
C ASP A 74 -3.96 -14.35 -1.90
N HIS A 75 -4.45 -14.50 -0.67
CA HIS A 75 -5.87 -14.33 -0.31
C HIS A 75 -6.01 -13.40 0.89
N ILE A 76 -7.19 -12.79 1.04
CA ILE A 76 -7.56 -12.02 2.23
C ILE A 76 -8.51 -12.84 3.08
N GLY A 77 -8.00 -13.32 4.21
CA GLY A 77 -8.78 -14.00 5.23
C GLY A 77 -9.46 -13.06 6.22
N PRO A 78 -10.22 -13.62 7.19
CA PRO A 78 -10.89 -12.85 8.24
C PRO A 78 -9.96 -11.96 9.06
N GLU A 79 -8.73 -12.40 9.33
CA GLU A 79 -7.74 -11.66 10.13
C GLU A 79 -7.14 -10.46 9.38
N GLU A 80 -7.21 -10.47 8.04
CA GLU A 80 -6.55 -9.49 7.17
C GLU A 80 -7.53 -8.47 6.59
N LEU A 81 -8.82 -8.80 6.57
CA LEU A 81 -9.87 -8.00 5.94
C LEU A 81 -9.91 -6.56 6.46
N GLU A 82 -9.84 -6.36 7.79
CA GLU A 82 -9.88 -5.02 8.37
C GLU A 82 -8.70 -4.18 7.89
N THR A 83 -7.52 -4.78 7.83
CA THR A 83 -6.30 -4.14 7.32
C THR A 83 -6.44 -3.82 5.84
N ALA A 84 -6.96 -4.74 5.02
CA ALA A 84 -7.21 -4.48 3.60
C ALA A 84 -8.14 -3.28 3.38
N ILE A 85 -9.22 -3.18 4.15
CA ILE A 85 -10.17 -2.05 4.09
C ILE A 85 -9.48 -0.74 4.49
N ASP A 86 -8.69 -0.73 5.57
CA ASP A 86 -7.98 0.45 6.03
C ASP A 86 -6.90 0.90 5.02
N ILE A 87 -6.14 -0.03 4.44
CA ILE A 87 -5.16 0.25 3.38
C ILE A 87 -5.87 0.90 2.19
N TRP A 88 -7.00 0.34 1.74
CA TRP A 88 -7.74 0.88 0.62
C TRP A 88 -8.26 2.29 0.89
N HIS A 89 -8.86 2.51 2.06
CA HIS A 89 -9.36 3.82 2.46
C HIS A 89 -8.24 4.87 2.52
N ARG A 90 -7.07 4.51 3.09
CA ARG A 90 -5.89 5.39 3.11
C ARG A 90 -5.33 5.64 1.72
N TYR A 91 -5.37 4.64 0.83
CA TYR A 91 -4.96 4.79 -0.55
C TYR A 91 -5.85 5.80 -1.28
N LEU A 92 -7.17 5.62 -1.23
CA LEU A 92 -8.14 6.53 -1.86
C LEU A 92 -7.96 7.98 -1.40
N ASN A 93 -7.79 8.22 -0.09
CA ASN A 93 -7.58 9.57 0.44
C ASN A 93 -6.29 10.23 -0.05
N SER A 94 -5.27 9.43 -0.37
CA SER A 94 -3.99 9.93 -0.89
C SER A 94 -3.88 9.92 -2.41
N LYS A 95 -4.78 9.20 -3.11
CA LYS A 95 -4.73 9.00 -4.56
C LYS A 95 -4.65 10.32 -5.34
N PRO A 96 -5.40 11.38 -4.97
CA PRO A 96 -5.27 12.68 -5.65
C PRO A 96 -3.89 13.31 -5.50
N GLU A 97 -3.27 13.21 -4.31
CA GLU A 97 -1.96 13.79 -4.05
C GLU A 97 -0.85 12.99 -4.75
N ILE A 98 -0.93 11.65 -4.71
CA ILE A 98 -0.06 10.77 -5.50
C ILE A 98 -0.16 11.17 -6.97
N ALA A 99 -1.36 11.32 -7.50
CA ALA A 99 -1.56 11.66 -8.91
C ALA A 99 -0.95 13.03 -9.25
N ARG A 100 -1.16 14.04 -8.41
CA ARG A 100 -0.60 15.38 -8.58
C ARG A 100 0.93 15.38 -8.59
N ILE A 101 1.56 14.64 -7.68
CA ILE A 101 3.01 14.51 -7.64
C ILE A 101 3.49 13.76 -8.88
N PHE A 102 2.86 12.63 -9.20
CA PHE A 102 3.24 11.81 -10.33
C PHE A 102 3.18 12.58 -11.66
N ASP A 103 2.04 13.23 -11.95
CA ASP A 103 1.82 14.02 -13.18
C ASP A 103 2.78 15.20 -13.30
N LYS A 104 3.30 15.69 -12.16
CA LYS A 104 4.30 16.75 -12.16
C LYS A 104 5.66 16.25 -12.67
N TYR A 105 6.05 15.01 -12.40
CA TYR A 105 7.39 14.49 -12.69
C TYR A 105 7.45 13.53 -13.87
N ASP A 106 6.38 12.79 -14.16
CA ASP A 106 6.24 11.95 -15.37
C ASP A 106 6.09 12.86 -16.61
N LYS A 107 7.21 13.41 -17.07
CA LYS A 107 7.28 14.39 -18.16
C LYS A 107 7.07 13.74 -19.51
N ASN A 108 7.55 12.52 -19.66
CA ASN A 108 7.44 11.76 -20.89
C ASN A 108 6.09 11.02 -21.01
N GLN A 109 5.27 11.04 -19.96
CA GLN A 109 3.96 10.39 -19.89
C GLN A 109 4.06 8.87 -20.11
N SER A 110 5.14 8.25 -19.64
CA SER A 110 5.32 6.80 -19.73
C SER A 110 4.40 6.06 -18.76
N GLY A 111 3.86 6.76 -17.76
CA GLY A 111 3.12 6.16 -16.65
C GLY A 111 4.02 5.59 -15.57
N GLN A 112 5.33 5.88 -15.61
CA GLN A 112 6.34 5.43 -14.66
C GLN A 112 7.36 6.55 -14.42
N LEU A 113 7.76 6.79 -13.18
CA LEU A 113 8.89 7.68 -12.91
C LEU A 113 10.19 6.92 -13.13
N GLU A 114 10.86 7.16 -14.25
CA GLU A 114 12.19 6.60 -14.48
C GLU A 114 13.26 7.35 -13.67
N PHE A 115 14.51 6.90 -13.76
CA PHE A 115 15.61 7.37 -12.92
C PHE A 115 15.72 8.90 -12.81
N ASP A 116 15.74 9.62 -13.93
CA ASP A 116 15.90 11.09 -13.95
C ASP A 116 14.69 11.80 -13.33
N GLU A 117 13.49 11.30 -13.58
CA GLU A 117 12.24 11.87 -13.06
C GLU A 117 12.08 11.59 -11.56
N LEU A 118 12.42 10.38 -11.13
CA LEU A 118 12.50 10.02 -9.71
C LEU A 118 13.56 10.86 -8.99
N LYS A 119 14.74 11.06 -9.59
CA LYS A 119 15.80 11.91 -9.03
C LYS A 119 15.32 13.34 -8.81
N ALA A 120 14.62 13.91 -9.79
CA ALA A 120 14.04 15.25 -9.67
C ALA A 120 12.98 15.35 -8.56
N LEU A 121 12.15 14.32 -8.39
CA LEU A 121 11.22 14.24 -7.27
C LEU A 121 11.94 14.19 -5.92
N LEU A 122 12.91 13.29 -5.77
CA LEU A 122 13.66 13.11 -4.53
C LEU A 122 14.44 14.37 -4.14
N GLN A 123 14.96 15.11 -5.12
CA GLN A 123 15.59 16.41 -4.91
C GLN A 123 14.60 17.43 -4.31
N GLU A 124 13.37 17.51 -4.81
CA GLU A 124 12.36 18.41 -4.24
C GLU A 124 11.98 18.00 -2.82
N LEU A 125 11.87 16.69 -2.55
CA LEU A 125 11.63 16.17 -1.20
C LEU A 125 12.82 16.39 -0.24
N ASN A 126 14.00 16.71 -0.76
CA ASN A 126 15.23 16.96 -0.01
C ASN A 126 15.59 18.45 0.07
N ASP A 127 14.58 19.34 0.11
CA ASP A 127 14.75 20.80 0.15
C ASP A 127 15.62 21.34 -1.00
N GLY A 128 15.54 20.71 -2.18
CA GLY A 128 16.30 21.08 -3.37
C GLY A 128 17.72 20.53 -3.43
N LYS A 129 18.17 19.76 -2.42
CA LYS A 129 19.48 19.09 -2.44
C LYS A 129 19.44 17.87 -3.33
N GLU A 130 20.29 17.88 -4.36
CA GLU A 130 20.39 16.78 -5.30
C GLU A 130 20.83 15.49 -4.56
N PRO A 131 20.05 14.40 -4.64
CA PRO A 131 20.44 13.12 -4.10
C PRO A 131 21.54 12.49 -4.95
N GLU A 132 22.39 11.66 -4.34
CA GLU A 132 23.41 10.95 -5.09
C GLU A 132 22.78 9.84 -5.95
N ASP A 133 23.39 9.53 -7.10
CA ASP A 133 22.83 8.57 -8.06
C ASP A 133 22.64 7.17 -7.45
N ASN A 134 23.55 6.74 -6.58
CA ASN A 134 23.45 5.49 -5.82
C ASN A 134 22.22 5.47 -4.89
N GLU A 135 21.84 6.58 -4.27
CA GLU A 135 20.68 6.66 -3.39
C GLU A 135 19.38 6.52 -4.19
N VAL A 136 19.31 7.22 -5.34
CA VAL A 136 18.17 7.11 -6.26
C VAL A 136 18.06 5.68 -6.80
N GLN A 137 19.17 5.05 -7.19
CA GLN A 137 19.20 3.66 -7.64
C GLN A 137 18.72 2.69 -6.55
N GLU A 138 19.12 2.89 -5.29
CA GLU A 138 18.67 2.04 -4.18
C GLU A 138 17.17 2.20 -3.90
N VAL A 139 16.61 3.42 -4.00
CA VAL A 139 15.16 3.64 -3.92
C VAL A 139 14.44 2.93 -5.07
N LEU A 140 14.90 3.13 -6.31
CA LEU A 140 14.31 2.51 -7.50
C LEU A 140 14.32 0.98 -7.39
N LYS A 141 15.45 0.39 -7.02
CA LYS A 141 15.65 -1.06 -6.91
C LYS A 141 14.73 -1.74 -5.89
N HIS A 142 14.39 -1.06 -4.80
CA HIS A 142 13.56 -1.59 -3.73
C HIS A 142 12.07 -1.29 -3.90
N ALA A 143 11.72 -0.19 -4.57
CA ALA A 143 10.33 0.18 -4.84
C ALA A 143 9.78 -0.41 -6.14
N ASP A 144 10.61 -0.58 -7.18
CA ASP A 144 10.23 -1.18 -8.46
C ASP A 144 9.94 -2.68 -8.32
N GLY A 145 8.73 -3.07 -8.70
CA GLY A 145 8.27 -4.44 -8.71
C GLY A 145 7.54 -4.88 -7.44
N ILE A 146 7.15 -3.94 -6.58
CA ILE A 146 6.32 -4.26 -5.40
C ILE A 146 4.94 -4.68 -5.86
N THR A 147 4.31 -3.90 -6.75
CA THR A 147 2.92 -4.14 -7.17
C THR A 147 2.83 -4.86 -8.51
N GLN A 148 3.87 -4.80 -9.33
CA GLN A 148 3.91 -5.46 -10.63
C GLN A 148 5.29 -6.06 -10.95
N ALA A 149 5.51 -6.50 -12.19
CA ALA A 149 6.83 -6.93 -12.62
C ALA A 149 7.75 -5.72 -12.74
N LYS A 150 9.04 -5.91 -12.45
CA LYS A 150 10.02 -4.82 -12.56
C LYS A 150 10.02 -4.22 -13.95
N SER A 151 9.81 -2.92 -14.02
CA SER A 151 9.74 -2.18 -15.28
C SER A 151 10.89 -1.19 -15.45
N GLY A 152 11.69 -0.97 -14.41
CA GLY A 152 12.76 0.03 -14.40
C GLY A 152 12.28 1.44 -14.07
N GLY A 153 11.02 1.60 -13.65
CA GLY A 153 10.42 2.87 -13.25
C GLY A 153 9.45 2.66 -12.09
N ILE A 154 9.09 3.75 -11.40
CA ILE A 154 8.17 3.71 -10.26
C ILE A 154 6.77 4.07 -10.71
N THR A 155 5.81 3.18 -10.47
CA THR A 155 4.40 3.42 -10.80
C THR A 155 3.67 4.17 -9.67
N ARG A 156 2.45 4.63 -9.93
CA ARG A 156 1.65 5.40 -8.94
C ARG A 156 1.43 4.64 -7.64
N THR A 157 1.24 3.32 -7.72
CA THR A 157 1.06 2.44 -6.56
C THR A 157 2.37 2.17 -5.81
N GLU A 158 3.52 2.31 -6.47
CA GLU A 158 4.85 2.15 -5.88
C GLU A 158 5.40 3.46 -5.30
N LEU A 159 4.90 4.62 -5.75
CA LEU A 159 5.40 5.93 -5.35
C LEU A 159 5.45 6.13 -3.83
N LYS A 160 4.38 5.72 -3.11
CA LYS A 160 4.34 5.83 -1.64
C LYS A 160 5.46 5.04 -0.97
N HIS A 161 5.74 3.84 -1.47
CA HIS A 161 6.83 3.01 -0.95
C HIS A 161 8.19 3.64 -1.28
N ALA A 162 8.37 4.15 -2.49
CA ALA A 162 9.60 4.87 -2.88
C ALA A 162 9.87 6.08 -1.96
N ILE A 163 8.84 6.89 -1.67
CA ILE A 163 8.95 8.04 -0.77
C ILE A 163 9.26 7.59 0.67
N ALA A 164 8.62 6.52 1.16
CA ALA A 164 8.88 6.00 2.50
C ALA A 164 10.32 5.45 2.64
N LEU A 165 10.82 4.77 1.61
CA LEU A 165 12.20 4.29 1.54
C LEU A 165 13.19 5.46 1.55
N TRP A 166 12.91 6.51 0.78
CA TRP A 166 13.72 7.72 0.76
C TRP A 166 13.85 8.37 2.15
N TYR A 167 12.73 8.60 2.85
CA TYR A 167 12.78 9.19 4.18
C TYR A 167 13.51 8.29 5.19
N SER A 168 13.33 6.97 5.10
CA SER A 168 14.06 6.02 5.94
C SER A 168 15.57 6.08 5.71
N HIS A 169 16.00 6.27 4.45
CA HIS A 169 17.40 6.41 4.06
C HIS A 169 18.01 7.74 4.51
N VAL A 170 17.32 8.87 4.29
CA VAL A 170 17.79 10.21 4.68
C VAL A 170 17.85 10.40 6.20
N GLU A 171 16.91 9.82 6.96
CA GLU A 171 16.99 9.85 8.42
C GLU A 171 18.12 8.97 8.96
N GLY A 172 18.38 7.83 8.31
CA GLY A 172 19.51 6.96 8.62
C GLY A 172 20.86 7.65 8.38
N SER A 173 21.01 8.37 7.28
CA SER A 173 22.23 9.11 6.95
C SER A 173 22.46 10.31 7.88
N LYS A 174 21.41 11.04 8.26
CA LYS A 174 21.48 12.14 9.25
C LYS A 174 21.96 11.67 10.62
N LYS A 175 21.56 10.47 11.08
CA LYS A 175 22.03 9.90 12.36
C LYS A 175 23.51 9.52 12.35
N CYS A 176 24.07 9.20 11.18
CA CYS A 176 25.49 8.86 11.04
C CYS A 176 26.42 10.08 11.23
N CYS A 177 25.92 11.30 11.02
CA CYS A 177 26.70 12.54 11.16
C CYS A 177 26.65 13.18 12.56
N VAL A 178 25.99 12.56 13.55
CA VAL A 178 25.90 13.11 14.93
C VAL A 178 26.81 12.38 15.94
N ILE A 179 27.70 11.50 15.46
CA ILE A 179 28.76 10.92 16.28
C ILE A 179 30.09 11.21 15.60
N SER A 180 30.70 12.34 15.97
CA SER A 180 32.10 12.68 15.70
C SER A 180 32.62 13.48 16.88
#